data_AF-A0A1F2T9A9-F1
#
_entry.id   AF-A0A1F2T9A9-F1
#
_cell.length_a   1.000
_cell.length_b   1.000
_cell.length_c   1.000
_cell.angle_alpha   90.00
_cell.angle_beta   90.00
_cell.angle_gamma   90.00
#
_symmetry.space_group_name_H-M   'P 1'
#
loop_
_entity.id
_entity.type
_entity.pdbx_description
1 polymer ?
#
loop_
_entity_poly.entity_id
_entity_poly.type
_entity_poly.pdbx_seq_one_letter_code
_entity_poly.pdbx_strand_id
1 'polypeptide(L)'
;MPIQVTDLITIGLLIGLEGLLSADNALVMAIMVLGLPRPQHRKALRYGLLGGFAARIIATMLAVYLIRITWVKLGGGAYLLYLTGSHFWGGKEGEDRRIAPRAKPWLGLSAFWVTVVRVELVNLAFSIDSILVAVAMSPKTWVVLTGGILGIVALRMVVGQLITLVERYPALVDGAFVIIAWIGMKLSLDYLYTAGVVAFEIPQWLSIALVIVIFGVAVVYARMQGPVEPGVVAGHPDSLKEKAEQMLMEDGE
;
A
#
# COMPACT_ATOMS: atom_id res chain seq x y z
N MET A 1 16.98 -22.98 21.34
CA MET A 1 18.13 -22.23 20.78
C MET A 1 18.33 -20.97 21.60
N PRO A 2 19.56 -20.57 21.97
CA PRO A 2 19.78 -19.37 22.76
C PRO A 2 19.44 -18.11 21.95
N ILE A 3 18.79 -17.14 22.61
CA ILE A 3 18.44 -15.85 22.03
C ILE A 3 19.72 -15.02 21.91
N GLN A 4 20.03 -14.54 20.72
CA GLN A 4 21.21 -13.70 20.46
C GLN A 4 20.75 -12.25 20.21
N VAL A 5 21.62 -11.28 20.50
CA VAL A 5 21.35 -9.86 20.23
C VAL A 5 21.09 -9.61 18.74
N THR A 6 21.73 -10.38 17.87
CA THR A 6 21.49 -10.39 16.43
C THR A 6 20.05 -10.76 16.07
N ASP A 7 19.40 -11.64 16.84
CA ASP A 7 17.99 -12.01 16.63
C ASP A 7 17.06 -10.81 16.88
N LEU A 8 17.35 -10.01 17.91
CA LEU A 8 16.57 -8.80 18.23
C LEU A 8 16.75 -7.71 17.17
N ILE A 9 17.96 -7.55 16.65
CA ILE A 9 18.24 -6.62 15.54
C ILE A 9 17.48 -7.06 14.29
N THR A 10 17.53 -8.35 13.95
CA THR A 10 16.76 -8.88 12.82
C THR A 10 15.27 -8.69 13.02
N ILE A 11 14.72 -8.95 14.21
CA ILE A 11 13.31 -8.66 14.52
C ILE A 11 13.00 -7.18 14.29
N GLY A 12 13.85 -6.25 14.74
CA GLY A 12 13.67 -4.82 14.51
C GLY A 12 13.65 -4.44 13.03
N LEU A 13 14.58 -5.01 12.24
CA LEU A 13 14.62 -4.80 10.79
C LEU A 13 13.39 -5.37 10.09
N LEU A 14 12.92 -6.55 10.51
CA LEU A 14 11.71 -7.18 9.99
C LEU A 14 10.45 -6.38 10.34
N ILE A 15 10.37 -5.82 11.56
CA ILE A 15 9.28 -4.92 11.95
C ILE A 15 9.25 -3.69 11.03
N GLY A 16 10.42 -3.08 10.79
CA GLY A 16 10.55 -1.94 9.89
C GLY A 16 10.14 -2.29 8.46
N LEU A 17 10.66 -3.39 7.92
CA LEU A 17 10.40 -3.83 6.55
C LEU A 17 8.93 -4.22 6.35
N GLU A 18 8.35 -5.00 7.27
CA GLU A 18 6.92 -5.34 7.24
C GLU A 18 6.06 -4.09 7.39
N GLY A 19 6.44 -3.15 8.27
CA GLY A 19 5.73 -1.89 8.45
C GLY A 19 5.74 -1.00 7.20
N LEU A 20 6.90 -0.81 6.57
CA LEU A 20 7.06 -0.02 5.34
C LEU A 20 6.22 -0.60 4.19
N LEU A 21 6.22 -1.92 4.03
CA LEU A 21 5.58 -2.61 2.90
C LEU A 21 4.09 -2.85 3.11
N SER A 22 3.59 -2.75 4.35
CA SER A 22 2.20 -3.04 4.69
C SER A 22 1.31 -1.80 4.83
N ALA A 23 1.91 -0.60 4.74
CA ALA A 23 1.22 0.67 4.96
C ALA A 23 -0.04 0.84 4.09
N ASP A 24 -0.06 0.26 2.90
CA ASP A 24 -1.19 0.33 1.97
C ASP A 24 -2.42 -0.49 2.42
N ASN A 25 -2.25 -1.57 3.20
CA ASN A 25 -3.37 -2.39 3.72
C ASN A 25 -4.19 -1.68 4.81
N ALA A 26 -3.68 -0.58 5.33
CA ALA A 26 -4.43 0.37 6.15
C ALA A 26 -5.65 0.92 5.42
N LEU A 27 -5.54 1.13 4.10
CA LEU A 27 -6.56 1.78 3.28
C LEU A 27 -7.84 0.95 3.24
N VAL A 28 -7.72 -0.36 3.10
CA VAL A 28 -8.88 -1.29 3.13
C VAL A 28 -9.59 -1.24 4.48
N MET A 29 -8.84 -1.24 5.59
CA MET A 29 -9.43 -1.07 6.92
C MET A 29 -10.03 0.31 7.14
N ALA A 30 -9.34 1.37 6.72
CA ALA A 30 -9.83 2.74 6.82
C ALA A 30 -11.16 2.88 6.09
N ILE A 31 -11.29 2.34 4.87
CA ILE A 31 -12.54 2.39 4.11
C ILE A 31 -13.63 1.51 4.76
N MET A 32 -13.29 0.34 5.32
CA MET A 32 -14.24 -0.46 6.11
C MET A 32 -14.75 0.26 7.37
N VAL A 33 -13.92 1.08 8.00
CA VAL A 33 -14.27 1.85 9.20
C VAL A 33 -15.01 3.15 8.85
N LEU A 34 -14.64 3.81 7.75
CA LEU A 34 -15.26 5.05 7.26
C LEU A 34 -16.69 4.85 6.72
N GLY A 35 -17.08 3.61 6.39
CA GLY A 35 -18.46 3.25 6.03
C GLY A 35 -19.41 3.04 7.22
N LEU A 36 -18.94 3.12 8.48
CA LEU A 36 -19.74 2.84 9.68
C LEU A 36 -20.10 4.12 10.47
N PRO A 37 -21.25 4.14 11.19
CA PRO A 37 -21.61 5.24 12.09
C PRO A 37 -20.54 5.49 13.17
N ARG A 38 -20.22 6.78 13.44
CA ARG A 38 -19.16 7.23 14.37
C ARG A 38 -19.10 6.55 15.76
N PRO A 39 -20.21 6.11 16.39
CA PRO A 39 -20.15 5.41 17.69
C PRO A 39 -19.51 4.01 17.64
N GLN A 40 -19.40 3.38 16.47
CA GLN A 40 -18.91 2.00 16.31
C GLN A 40 -17.45 1.90 15.85
N HIS A 41 -16.82 3.02 15.49
CA HIS A 41 -15.46 3.08 14.93
C HIS A 41 -14.42 2.39 15.84
N ARG A 42 -14.52 2.56 17.16
CA ARG A 42 -13.61 1.93 18.13
C ARG A 42 -13.74 0.40 18.21
N LYS A 43 -14.94 -0.16 17.99
CA LYS A 43 -15.15 -1.62 17.94
C LYS A 43 -14.71 -2.16 16.58
N ALA A 44 -15.02 -1.45 15.50
CA ALA A 44 -14.57 -1.77 14.14
C ALA A 44 -13.02 -1.80 14.03
N LEU A 45 -12.31 -0.87 14.69
CA LEU A 45 -10.84 -0.88 14.78
C LEU A 45 -10.29 -2.14 15.48
N ARG A 46 -10.93 -2.62 16.55
CA ARG A 46 -10.47 -3.83 17.28
C ARG A 46 -10.80 -5.13 16.54
N TYR A 47 -12.02 -5.26 15.98
CA TYR A 47 -12.39 -6.44 15.19
C TYR A 47 -11.73 -6.45 13.80
N GLY A 48 -11.46 -5.26 13.22
CA GLY A 48 -10.64 -5.10 12.02
C GLY A 48 -9.19 -5.52 12.24
N LEU A 49 -8.66 -5.40 13.48
CA LEU A 49 -7.35 -5.92 13.85
C LEU A 49 -7.27 -7.43 13.60
N LEU A 50 -8.23 -8.19 14.12
CA LEU A 50 -8.28 -9.65 14.01
C LEU A 50 -8.70 -10.12 12.62
N GLY A 51 -9.78 -9.54 12.07
CA GLY A 51 -10.32 -9.91 10.76
C GLY A 51 -9.38 -9.55 9.62
N GLY A 52 -8.78 -8.36 9.65
CA GLY A 52 -7.77 -7.96 8.68
C GLY A 52 -6.47 -8.77 8.80
N PHE A 53 -6.16 -9.32 9.98
CA PHE A 53 -4.98 -10.17 10.17
C PHE A 53 -5.21 -11.54 9.53
N ALA A 54 -6.37 -12.14 9.79
CA ALA A 54 -6.78 -13.39 9.15
C ALA A 54 -6.87 -13.24 7.62
N ALA A 55 -7.49 -12.16 7.13
CA ALA A 55 -7.57 -11.87 5.70
C ALA A 55 -6.18 -11.73 5.08
N ARG A 56 -5.25 -11.04 5.74
CA ARG A 56 -3.86 -10.88 5.27
C ARG A 56 -3.11 -12.20 5.24
N ILE A 57 -3.26 -13.07 6.24
CA ILE A 57 -2.65 -14.41 6.22
C ILE A 57 -3.19 -15.21 5.02
N ILE A 58 -4.51 -15.27 4.86
CA ILE A 58 -5.15 -16.03 3.78
C ILE A 58 -4.74 -15.48 2.42
N ALA A 59 -4.81 -14.17 2.24
CA ALA A 59 -4.43 -13.51 1.00
C ALA A 59 -2.96 -13.75 0.69
N THR A 60 -2.04 -13.49 1.63
CA THR A 60 -0.60 -13.72 1.42
C THR A 60 -0.30 -15.17 1.07
N MET A 61 -0.94 -16.14 1.72
CA MET A 61 -0.78 -17.57 1.40
C MET A 61 -1.30 -17.91 -0.01
N LEU A 62 -2.51 -17.47 -0.34
CA LEU A 62 -3.07 -17.64 -1.69
C LEU A 62 -2.15 -17.03 -2.74
N ALA A 63 -1.55 -15.92 -2.40
CA ALA A 63 -0.88 -15.07 -3.33
C ALA A 63 0.57 -15.53 -3.58
N VAL A 64 1.27 -16.06 -2.56
CA VAL A 64 2.50 -16.86 -2.72
C VAL A 64 2.26 -18.06 -3.64
N TYR A 65 1.09 -18.69 -3.55
CA TYR A 65 0.71 -19.76 -4.48
C TYR A 65 0.46 -19.23 -5.90
N LEU A 66 -0.28 -18.13 -6.05
CA LEU A 66 -0.61 -17.54 -7.34
C LEU A 66 0.62 -17.03 -8.11
N ILE A 67 1.63 -16.45 -7.45
CA ILE A 67 2.83 -15.94 -8.13
C ILE A 67 3.73 -17.05 -8.70
N ARG A 68 3.57 -18.31 -8.26
CA ARG A 68 4.21 -19.45 -8.95
C ARG A 68 3.68 -19.66 -10.36
N ILE A 69 2.49 -19.13 -10.66
CA ILE A 69 1.91 -19.20 -12.00
C ILE A 69 2.49 -18.06 -12.84
N THR A 70 3.31 -18.40 -13.82
CA THR A 70 4.05 -17.44 -14.66
C THR A 70 3.13 -16.37 -15.29
N TRP A 71 1.95 -16.77 -15.78
CA TRP A 71 0.95 -15.85 -16.34
C TRP A 71 0.39 -14.84 -15.34
N VAL A 72 0.33 -15.18 -14.05
CA VAL A 72 -0.09 -14.26 -12.99
C VAL A 72 0.95 -13.16 -12.81
N LYS A 73 2.26 -13.46 -12.93
CA LYS A 73 3.31 -12.43 -12.88
C LYS A 73 3.15 -11.41 -14.00
N LEU A 74 2.88 -11.88 -15.23
CA LEU A 74 2.66 -10.99 -16.37
C LEU A 74 1.39 -10.15 -16.20
N GLY A 75 0.26 -10.79 -15.85
CA GLY A 75 -1.01 -10.11 -15.64
C GLY A 75 -0.96 -9.11 -14.50
N GLY A 76 -0.37 -9.50 -13.37
CA GLY A 76 -0.15 -8.63 -12.21
C GLY A 76 0.78 -7.47 -12.54
N GLY A 77 1.93 -7.73 -13.19
CA GLY A 77 2.86 -6.68 -13.62
C GLY A 77 2.23 -5.66 -14.56
N ALA A 78 1.55 -6.14 -15.62
CA ALA A 78 0.82 -5.29 -16.55
C ALA A 78 -0.29 -4.48 -15.86
N TYR A 79 -0.97 -5.09 -14.90
CA TYR A 79 -2.01 -4.42 -14.10
C TYR A 79 -1.44 -3.29 -13.23
N LEU A 80 -0.31 -3.51 -12.56
CA LEU A 80 0.36 -2.50 -11.74
C LEU A 80 0.91 -1.35 -12.59
N LEU A 81 1.44 -1.65 -13.77
CA LEU A 81 1.88 -0.65 -14.74
C LEU A 81 0.69 0.17 -15.28
N TYR A 82 -0.43 -0.49 -15.60
CA TYR A 82 -1.67 0.19 -15.98
C TYR A 82 -2.16 1.12 -14.87
N LEU A 83 -2.15 0.67 -13.61
CA LEU A 83 -2.57 1.46 -12.46
C LEU A 83 -1.71 2.72 -12.33
N THR A 84 -0.38 2.58 -12.48
CA THR A 84 0.53 3.72 -12.41
C THR A 84 0.41 4.66 -13.61
N GLY A 85 0.30 4.11 -14.82
CA GLY A 85 0.06 4.91 -16.02
C GLY A 85 -1.25 5.70 -15.93
N SER A 86 -2.30 5.09 -15.38
CA SER A 86 -3.58 5.76 -15.15
C SER A 86 -3.50 6.90 -14.15
N HIS A 87 -2.61 6.81 -13.15
CA HIS A 87 -2.39 7.86 -12.15
C HIS A 87 -1.71 9.09 -12.76
N PHE A 88 -0.60 8.89 -13.50
CA PHE A 88 0.17 10.01 -14.04
C PHE A 88 -0.44 10.61 -15.32
N TRP A 89 -0.98 9.78 -16.22
CA TRP A 89 -1.54 10.22 -17.51
C TRP A 89 -3.06 10.34 -17.56
N GLY A 90 -3.79 9.88 -16.54
CA GLY A 90 -5.23 10.15 -16.43
C GLY A 90 -5.47 11.63 -16.17
N GLY A 91 -5.73 12.40 -17.22
CA GLY A 91 -5.82 13.87 -17.23
C GLY A 91 -6.95 14.47 -16.39
N LYS A 92 -6.91 14.30 -15.07
CA LYS A 92 -7.69 15.07 -14.10
C LYS A 92 -6.79 16.15 -13.50
N GLU A 93 -7.08 17.40 -13.81
CA GLU A 93 -6.47 18.58 -13.20
C GLU A 93 -6.97 18.77 -11.77
N GLY A 94 -6.10 19.22 -10.86
CA GLY A 94 -6.44 19.53 -9.47
C GLY A 94 -6.73 18.31 -8.59
N GLU A 95 -6.86 18.56 -7.27
CA GLU A 95 -7.15 17.70 -6.09
C GLU A 95 -7.58 16.22 -6.26
N ASP A 96 -8.27 15.86 -7.33
CA ASP A 96 -8.79 14.53 -7.67
C ASP A 96 -7.71 13.54 -8.16
N ARG A 97 -6.50 14.02 -8.47
CA ARG A 97 -5.31 13.21 -8.84
C ARG A 97 -4.69 12.47 -7.64
N ARG A 98 -5.03 12.88 -6.41
CA ARG A 98 -4.38 12.42 -5.16
C ARG A 98 -5.12 11.26 -4.50
N ILE A 99 -6.26 10.86 -5.06
CA ILE A 99 -7.06 9.73 -4.61
C ILE A 99 -6.92 8.67 -5.70
N ALA A 100 -6.44 7.48 -5.33
CA ALA A 100 -6.36 6.34 -6.25
C ALA A 100 -7.70 6.22 -7.02
N PRO A 101 -7.69 6.14 -8.36
CA PRO A 101 -8.90 6.30 -9.16
C PRO A 101 -9.97 5.34 -8.66
N ARG A 102 -11.12 5.88 -8.21
CA ARG A 102 -12.28 5.09 -7.74
C ARG A 102 -12.53 4.00 -8.76
N ALA A 103 -12.31 2.76 -8.36
CA ALA A 103 -12.41 1.65 -9.29
C ALA A 103 -13.85 1.57 -9.81
N LYS A 104 -14.04 1.48 -11.12
CA LYS A 104 -15.37 1.24 -11.67
C LYS A 104 -15.83 -0.16 -11.23
N PRO A 105 -17.12 -0.35 -10.89
CA PRO A 105 -17.66 -1.68 -10.65
C PRO A 105 -17.32 -2.59 -11.83
N TRP A 106 -16.78 -3.78 -11.54
CA TRP A 106 -16.33 -4.73 -12.56
C TRP A 106 -16.66 -6.15 -12.10
N LEU A 107 -17.10 -7.02 -13.03
CA LEU A 107 -17.56 -8.39 -12.70
C LEU A 107 -18.64 -8.46 -11.60
N GLY A 108 -19.52 -7.45 -11.50
CA GLY A 108 -20.53 -7.37 -10.43
C GLY A 108 -19.99 -6.99 -9.04
N LEU A 109 -18.69 -6.76 -8.90
CA LEU A 109 -18.08 -6.24 -7.68
C LEU A 109 -18.28 -4.73 -7.60
N SER A 110 -18.64 -4.22 -6.42
CA SER A 110 -18.74 -2.79 -6.19
C SER A 110 -17.36 -2.10 -6.34
N ALA A 111 -17.36 -0.80 -6.62
CA ALA A 111 -16.16 0.03 -6.68
C ALA A 111 -15.23 -0.16 -5.46
N PHE A 112 -15.85 -0.41 -4.30
CA PHE A 112 -15.19 -0.77 -3.06
C PHE A 112 -14.39 -2.07 -3.18
N TRP A 113 -15.04 -3.18 -3.56
CA TRP A 113 -14.38 -4.48 -3.66
C TRP A 113 -13.29 -4.52 -4.73
N VAL A 114 -13.49 -3.80 -5.84
CA VAL A 114 -12.43 -3.66 -6.85
C VAL A 114 -11.22 -2.91 -6.27
N THR A 115 -11.44 -1.88 -5.45
CA THR A 115 -10.36 -1.17 -4.74
C THR A 115 -9.67 -2.08 -3.72
N VAL A 116 -10.41 -2.93 -3.00
CA VAL A 116 -9.82 -3.93 -2.08
C VAL A 116 -8.91 -4.90 -2.82
N VAL A 117 -9.39 -5.48 -3.92
CA VAL A 117 -8.59 -6.40 -4.75
C VAL A 117 -7.35 -5.71 -5.29
N ARG A 118 -7.45 -4.45 -5.71
CA ARG A 118 -6.30 -3.64 -6.16
C ARG A 118 -5.22 -3.50 -5.12
N VAL A 119 -5.59 -3.05 -3.94
CA VAL A 119 -4.66 -2.84 -2.82
C VAL A 119 -4.05 -4.18 -2.41
N GLU A 120 -4.84 -5.24 -2.37
CA GLU A 120 -4.34 -6.57 -2.00
C GLU A 120 -3.37 -7.15 -3.04
N LEU A 121 -3.58 -6.89 -4.33
CA LEU A 121 -2.64 -7.29 -5.39
C LEU A 121 -1.29 -6.57 -5.29
N VAL A 122 -1.31 -5.26 -4.97
CA VAL A 122 -0.08 -4.49 -4.70
C VAL A 122 0.63 -5.07 -3.48
N ASN A 123 -0.10 -5.27 -2.38
CA ASN A 123 0.43 -5.81 -1.13
C ASN A 123 0.99 -7.23 -1.30
N LEU A 124 0.34 -8.07 -2.11
CA LEU A 124 0.85 -9.37 -2.51
C LEU A 124 2.24 -9.23 -3.15
N ALA A 125 2.35 -8.41 -4.19
CA ALA A 125 3.58 -8.31 -4.97
C ALA A 125 4.78 -7.92 -4.08
N PHE A 126 4.56 -7.03 -3.10
CA PHE A 126 5.55 -6.68 -2.08
C PHE A 126 5.82 -7.78 -1.05
N SER A 127 4.79 -8.48 -0.59
CA SER A 127 4.89 -9.47 0.50
C SER A 127 5.76 -10.67 0.12
N ILE A 128 5.87 -11.02 -1.16
CA ILE A 128 6.72 -12.13 -1.59
C ILE A 128 8.20 -11.79 -1.43
N ASP A 129 8.59 -10.60 -1.88
CA ASP A 129 9.98 -10.16 -1.75
C ASP A 129 10.32 -9.93 -0.27
N SER A 130 9.38 -9.45 0.55
CA SER A 130 9.59 -9.28 1.99
C SER A 130 9.79 -10.60 2.74
N ILE A 131 9.00 -11.64 2.43
CA ILE A 131 9.13 -12.96 3.05
C ILE A 131 10.47 -13.61 2.65
N LEU A 132 10.85 -13.51 1.37
CA LEU A 132 12.14 -14.04 0.90
C LEU A 132 13.33 -13.33 1.58
N VAL A 133 13.26 -12.01 1.78
CA VAL A 133 14.25 -11.27 2.60
C VAL A 133 14.25 -11.78 4.02
N ALA A 134 13.07 -11.93 4.62
CA ALA A 134 12.97 -12.30 6.02
C ALA A 134 13.59 -13.67 6.29
N VAL A 135 13.33 -14.64 5.41
CA VAL A 135 13.93 -15.96 5.44
C VAL A 135 15.44 -15.91 5.17
N ALA A 136 15.92 -15.00 4.33
CA ALA A 136 17.35 -14.78 4.09
C ALA A 136 18.07 -14.10 5.27
N MET A 137 17.38 -13.24 6.01
CA MET A 137 17.93 -12.48 7.15
C MET A 137 18.12 -13.33 8.41
N SER A 138 17.32 -14.39 8.58
CA SER A 138 17.52 -15.32 9.69
C SER A 138 17.04 -16.73 9.35
N PRO A 139 17.89 -17.75 9.57
CA PRO A 139 17.47 -19.15 9.44
C PRO A 139 16.56 -19.59 10.59
N LYS A 140 16.38 -18.78 11.64
CA LYS A 140 15.55 -19.12 12.80
C LYS A 140 14.09 -18.75 12.53
N THR A 141 13.25 -19.74 12.26
CA THR A 141 11.81 -19.56 11.95
C THR A 141 11.07 -18.70 12.98
N TRP A 142 11.40 -18.84 14.27
CA TRP A 142 10.76 -18.05 15.33
C TRP A 142 11.09 -16.55 15.24
N VAL A 143 12.32 -16.18 14.84
CA VAL A 143 12.75 -14.78 14.66
C VAL A 143 11.96 -14.14 13.52
N VAL A 144 11.85 -14.86 12.39
CA VAL A 144 11.09 -14.42 11.22
C VAL A 144 9.61 -14.25 11.54
N LEU A 145 9.01 -15.25 12.19
CA LEU A 145 7.59 -15.24 12.56
C LEU A 145 7.26 -14.14 13.57
N THR A 146 8.10 -13.97 14.60
CA THR A 146 7.94 -12.90 15.59
C THR A 146 8.12 -11.53 14.95
N GLY A 147 9.13 -11.33 14.10
CA GLY A 147 9.34 -10.08 13.36
C GLY A 147 8.15 -9.71 12.48
N GLY A 148 7.62 -10.67 11.70
CA GLY A 148 6.44 -10.47 10.86
C GLY A 148 5.18 -10.13 11.66
N ILE A 149 4.89 -10.87 12.74
CA ILE A 149 3.72 -10.60 13.58
C ILE A 149 3.84 -9.24 14.26
N LEU A 150 5.00 -8.93 14.86
CA LEU A 150 5.23 -7.64 15.52
C LEU A 150 5.20 -6.49 14.52
N GLY A 151 5.68 -6.68 13.29
CA GLY A 151 5.60 -5.70 12.21
C GLY A 151 4.16 -5.33 11.88
N ILE A 152 3.30 -6.34 11.71
CA ILE A 152 1.87 -6.13 11.44
C ILE A 152 1.20 -5.39 12.62
N VAL A 153 1.50 -5.77 13.85
CA VAL A 153 0.94 -5.11 15.04
C VAL A 153 1.43 -3.66 15.13
N ALA A 154 2.73 -3.42 14.97
CA ALA A 154 3.33 -2.09 15.03
C ALA A 154 2.74 -1.15 13.97
N LEU A 155 2.59 -1.62 12.72
CA LEU A 155 1.96 -0.83 11.67
C LEU A 155 0.52 -0.42 12.05
N ARG A 156 -0.27 -1.36 12.56
CA ARG A 156 -1.66 -1.08 12.96
C ARG A 156 -1.76 -0.04 14.07
N MET A 157 -0.72 0.13 14.88
CA MET A 157 -0.66 1.18 15.91
C MET A 157 -0.31 2.55 15.33
N VAL A 158 0.44 2.61 14.23
CA VAL A 158 0.89 3.87 13.59
C VAL A 158 0.04 4.30 12.40
N VAL A 159 -0.93 3.49 11.98
CA VAL A 159 -1.74 3.72 10.78
C VAL A 159 -2.51 5.04 10.81
N GLY A 160 -3.07 5.43 11.96
CA GLY A 160 -3.81 6.70 12.07
C GLY A 160 -2.89 7.89 11.82
N GLN A 161 -1.66 7.80 12.31
CA GLN A 161 -0.61 8.78 12.10
C GLN A 161 -0.17 8.79 10.63
N LEU A 162 -0.06 7.63 9.98
CA LEU A 162 0.25 7.54 8.54
C LEU A 162 -0.83 8.17 7.66
N ILE A 163 -2.12 7.94 7.97
CA ILE A 163 -3.23 8.59 7.24
C ILE A 163 -3.11 10.11 7.37
N THR A 164 -2.92 10.61 8.60
CA THR A 164 -2.74 12.04 8.85
C THR A 164 -1.50 12.60 8.14
N LEU A 165 -0.42 11.80 8.05
CA LEU A 165 0.81 12.17 7.35
C LEU A 165 0.59 12.25 5.83
N VAL A 166 -0.12 11.30 5.24
CA VAL A 166 -0.44 11.30 3.80
C VAL A 166 -1.39 12.44 3.44
N GLU A 167 -2.36 12.75 4.30
CA GLU A 167 -3.22 13.93 4.13
C GLU A 167 -2.41 15.23 4.17
N ARG A 168 -1.45 15.32 5.09
CA ARG A 168 -0.55 16.48 5.20
C ARG A 168 0.50 16.54 4.09
N TYR A 169 0.93 15.40 3.56
CA TYR A 169 1.96 15.29 2.52
C TYR A 169 1.48 14.42 1.34
N PRO A 170 0.61 14.95 0.47
CA PRO A 170 0.03 14.17 -0.63
C PRO A 170 1.06 13.64 -1.63
N ALA A 171 2.23 14.27 -1.73
CA ALA A 171 3.35 13.82 -2.56
C ALA A 171 3.86 12.41 -2.20
N LEU A 172 3.56 11.92 -0.99
CA LEU A 172 3.84 10.53 -0.61
C LEU A 172 3.02 9.52 -1.41
N VAL A 173 1.83 9.91 -1.89
CA VAL A 173 0.99 9.09 -2.78
C VAL A 173 1.69 8.90 -4.13
N ASP A 174 2.22 9.97 -4.71
CA ASP A 174 2.97 9.89 -5.97
C ASP A 174 4.20 8.98 -5.81
N GLY A 175 4.90 9.09 -4.68
CA GLY A 175 5.99 8.18 -4.31
C GLY A 175 5.56 6.72 -4.29
N ALA A 176 4.43 6.40 -3.66
CA ALA A 176 3.87 5.05 -3.64
C ALA A 176 3.57 4.54 -5.06
N PHE A 177 3.01 5.36 -5.94
CA PHE A 177 2.78 4.99 -7.34
C PHE A 177 4.08 4.74 -8.12
N VAL A 178 5.15 5.48 -7.87
CA VAL A 178 6.47 5.20 -8.47
C VAL A 178 6.99 3.83 -8.01
N ILE A 179 6.82 3.50 -6.73
CA ILE A 179 7.18 2.17 -6.20
C ILE A 179 6.32 1.07 -6.86
N ILE A 180 5.01 1.29 -7.02
CA ILE A 180 4.11 0.36 -7.71
C ILE A 180 4.53 0.13 -9.17
N ALA A 181 4.92 1.19 -9.89
CA ALA A 181 5.47 1.05 -11.25
C ALA A 181 6.73 0.18 -11.28
N TRP A 182 7.65 0.42 -10.34
CA TRP A 182 8.87 -0.39 -10.23
C TRP A 182 8.55 -1.87 -10.02
N ILE A 183 7.63 -2.20 -9.11
CA ILE A 183 7.20 -3.58 -8.86
C ILE A 183 6.52 -4.18 -10.08
N GLY A 184 5.64 -3.41 -10.73
CA GLY A 184 4.99 -3.84 -11.96
C GLY A 184 6.02 -4.22 -13.03
N MET A 185 7.04 -3.39 -13.20
CA MET A 185 8.15 -3.65 -14.10
C MET A 185 8.97 -4.88 -13.67
N LYS A 186 9.30 -5.00 -12.38
CA LYS A 186 10.03 -6.16 -11.83
C LYS A 186 9.27 -7.46 -12.04
N LEU A 187 7.95 -7.50 -11.80
CA LEU A 187 7.10 -8.67 -12.05
C LEU A 187 7.07 -9.05 -13.53
N SER A 188 7.00 -8.07 -14.43
CA SER A 188 7.06 -8.30 -15.87
C SER A 188 8.44 -8.80 -16.33
N LEU A 189 9.53 -8.29 -15.75
CA LEU A 189 10.89 -8.74 -16.04
C LEU A 189 11.14 -10.15 -15.50
N ASP A 190 10.66 -10.47 -14.30
CA ASP A 190 10.71 -11.83 -13.74
C ASP A 190 9.96 -12.83 -14.65
N TYR A 191 8.84 -12.44 -15.23
CA TYR A 191 8.14 -13.24 -16.24
C TYR A 191 9.00 -13.44 -17.49
N LEU A 192 9.58 -12.37 -18.05
CA LEU A 192 10.40 -12.43 -19.26
C LEU A 192 11.66 -13.28 -19.06
N TYR A 193 12.26 -13.24 -17.87
CA TYR A 193 13.35 -14.13 -17.47
C TYR A 193 12.89 -15.59 -17.43
N THR A 194 11.75 -15.87 -16.78
CA THR A 194 11.17 -17.22 -16.72
C THR A 194 10.79 -17.74 -18.12
N ALA A 195 10.38 -16.87 -19.03
CA ALA A 195 10.03 -17.19 -20.41
C ALA A 195 11.26 -17.35 -21.33
N GLY A 196 12.48 -17.13 -20.84
CA GLY A 196 13.72 -17.25 -21.60
C GLY A 196 13.98 -16.11 -22.59
N VAL A 197 13.22 -15.01 -22.49
CA VAL A 197 13.38 -13.83 -23.37
C VAL A 197 14.50 -12.92 -22.86
N VAL A 198 14.71 -12.86 -21.54
CA VAL A 198 15.75 -12.05 -20.89
C VAL A 198 16.68 -12.99 -20.12
N ALA A 199 17.99 -12.84 -20.26
CA ALA A 199 18.99 -13.68 -19.59
C ALA A 199 19.43 -13.17 -18.20
N PHE A 200 18.91 -12.02 -17.77
CA PHE A 200 19.30 -11.36 -16.53
C PHE A 200 18.19 -11.48 -15.47
N GLU A 201 18.56 -12.01 -14.30
CA GLU A 201 17.72 -12.04 -13.11
C GLU A 201 17.99 -10.78 -12.29
N ILE A 202 16.94 -10.03 -11.95
CA ILE A 202 17.10 -8.85 -11.08
C ILE A 202 17.42 -9.35 -9.67
N PRO A 203 18.58 -9.00 -9.10
CA PRO A 203 18.90 -9.40 -7.74
C PRO A 203 17.90 -8.79 -6.76
N GLN A 204 17.38 -9.60 -5.85
CA GLN A 204 16.33 -9.17 -4.92
C GLN A 204 16.75 -7.96 -4.06
N TRP A 205 17.99 -7.96 -3.57
CA TRP A 205 18.54 -6.86 -2.78
C TRP A 205 18.57 -5.53 -3.55
N LEU A 206 18.75 -5.56 -4.88
CA LEU A 206 18.74 -4.38 -5.73
C LEU A 206 17.32 -3.79 -5.80
N SER A 207 16.30 -4.64 -5.94
CA SER A 207 14.90 -4.20 -5.93
C SER A 207 14.55 -3.49 -4.63
N ILE A 208 14.93 -4.06 -3.48
CA ILE A 208 14.67 -3.47 -2.16
C ILE A 208 15.44 -2.16 -1.97
N ALA A 209 16.72 -2.14 -2.34
CA ALA A 209 17.52 -0.93 -2.27
C ALA A 209 16.86 0.18 -3.09
N LEU A 210 16.35 -0.12 -4.29
CA LEU A 210 15.66 0.86 -5.10
C LEU A 210 14.33 1.32 -4.48
N VAL A 211 13.52 0.41 -3.91
CA VAL A 211 12.30 0.78 -3.19
C VAL A 211 12.61 1.74 -2.04
N ILE A 212 13.64 1.45 -1.25
CA ILE A 212 14.09 2.30 -0.14
C ILE A 212 14.55 3.67 -0.66
N VAL A 213 15.29 3.71 -1.76
CA VAL A 213 15.74 4.95 -2.39
C VAL A 213 14.56 5.77 -2.90
N ILE A 214 13.62 5.15 -3.63
CA ILE A 214 12.40 5.81 -4.13
C ILE A 214 11.58 6.37 -2.97
N PHE A 215 11.39 5.59 -1.91
CA PHE A 215 10.68 6.02 -0.71
C PHE A 215 11.40 7.20 -0.02
N GLY A 216 12.72 7.13 0.14
CA GLY A 216 13.52 8.21 0.72
C GLY A 216 13.42 9.50 -0.10
N VAL A 217 13.53 9.39 -1.43
CA VAL A 217 13.35 10.53 -2.35
C VAL A 217 11.93 11.09 -2.25
N ALA A 218 10.90 10.24 -2.21
CA ALA A 218 9.51 10.68 -2.05
C ALA A 218 9.29 11.44 -0.75
N VAL A 219 9.88 10.98 0.36
CA VAL A 219 9.82 11.68 1.66
C VAL A 219 10.52 13.03 1.60
N VAL A 220 11.71 13.10 1.00
CA VAL A 220 12.45 14.37 0.83
C VAL A 220 11.65 15.33 -0.06
N TYR A 221 11.14 14.85 -1.18
CA TYR A 221 10.30 15.62 -2.10
C TYR A 221 9.02 16.13 -1.43
N ALA A 222 8.37 15.29 -0.63
CA ALA A 222 7.20 15.67 0.16
C ALA A 222 7.54 16.76 1.20
N ARG A 223 8.70 16.66 1.86
CA ARG A 223 9.17 17.69 2.80
C ARG A 223 9.44 19.01 2.09
N MET A 224 9.99 18.98 0.88
CA MET A 224 10.31 20.18 0.10
C MET A 224 9.06 20.92 -0.37
N GLN A 225 7.96 20.22 -0.67
CA GLN A 225 6.68 20.85 -1.05
C GLN A 225 5.93 21.49 0.14
N GLY A 226 6.31 21.15 1.37
CA GLY A 226 5.66 21.64 2.57
C GLY A 226 4.33 20.93 2.88
N PRO A 227 3.85 21.05 4.13
CA PRO A 227 2.59 20.44 4.55
C PRO A 227 1.37 21.17 3.96
N VAL A 228 0.38 20.40 3.51
CA VAL A 228 -0.95 20.91 3.13
C VAL A 228 -1.86 20.89 4.36
N GLU A 229 -2.77 21.87 4.48
CA GLU A 229 -3.71 21.92 5.60
C GLU A 229 -4.67 20.71 5.61
N PRO A 230 -4.80 19.98 6.74
CA PRO A 230 -5.70 18.84 6.84
C PRO A 230 -7.16 19.32 6.75
N GLY A 231 -7.86 18.92 5.68
CA GLY A 231 -9.26 19.28 5.45
C GLY A 231 -9.61 19.58 3.99
N VAL A 232 -8.60 19.91 3.18
CA VAL A 232 -8.77 20.21 1.75
C VAL A 232 -8.83 18.95 0.87
N VAL A 233 -8.24 17.84 1.34
CA VAL A 233 -8.06 16.60 0.54
C VAL A 233 -9.21 15.59 0.71
N ALA A 234 -9.89 15.59 1.85
CA ALA A 234 -11.11 14.82 2.01
C ALA A 234 -12.25 15.71 1.56
N GLY A 235 -13.05 15.25 0.59
CA GLY A 235 -14.40 15.79 0.36
C GLY A 235 -15.24 15.63 1.63
N HIS A 236 -15.01 16.51 2.61
CA HIS A 236 -15.83 16.65 3.78
C HIS A 236 -17.20 17.07 3.23
N PRO A 237 -18.30 16.40 3.63
CA PRO A 237 -19.64 16.80 3.21
C PRO A 237 -19.91 18.28 3.50
N ASP A 238 -19.23 18.84 4.50
CA ASP A 238 -19.31 20.24 4.90
C ASP A 238 -18.68 21.19 3.86
N SER A 239 -17.60 20.80 3.17
CA SER A 239 -16.97 21.64 2.12
C SER A 239 -17.85 21.83 0.88
N LEU A 240 -18.69 20.84 0.57
CA LEU A 240 -19.69 20.94 -0.51
C LEU A 240 -20.90 21.78 -0.09
N LYS A 241 -21.28 21.72 1.20
CA LYS A 241 -22.32 22.60 1.75
C LYS A 241 -21.86 24.05 1.79
N GLU A 242 -20.64 24.30 2.24
CA GLU A 242 -20.08 25.65 2.34
C GLU A 242 -19.90 26.29 0.95
N LYS A 243 -19.44 25.52 -0.04
CA LYS A 243 -19.43 25.96 -1.46
C LYS A 243 -20.83 26.16 -2.04
N ALA A 244 -21.80 25.31 -1.72
CA ALA A 244 -23.17 25.47 -2.18
C ALA A 244 -23.86 26.68 -1.55
N GLU A 245 -23.60 26.96 -0.27
CA GLU A 245 -24.09 28.14 0.44
C GLU A 245 -23.45 29.43 -0.10
N GLN A 246 -22.16 29.43 -0.42
CA GLN A 246 -21.50 30.56 -1.07
C GLN A 246 -22.04 30.83 -2.48
N MET A 247 -22.26 29.79 -3.29
CA MET A 247 -22.87 29.94 -4.62
C MET A 247 -24.31 30.49 -4.56
N LEU A 248 -25.09 30.11 -3.54
CA LEU A 248 -26.43 30.63 -3.34
C LEU A 248 -26.47 32.08 -2.83
N MET A 249 -25.38 32.57 -2.24
CA MET A 249 -25.25 33.97 -1.80
C MET A 249 -24.83 34.89 -2.95
N GLU A 250 -23.99 34.42 -3.88
CA GLU A 250 -23.56 35.20 -5.05
C GLU A 250 -24.66 35.34 -6.13
N ASP A 251 -25.54 34.34 -6.29
CA ASP A 251 -26.68 34.42 -7.23
C ASP A 251 -27.86 35.25 -6.67
N GLY A 252 -27.74 35.76 -5.44
CA GLY A 252 -28.78 36.50 -4.71
C GLY A 252 -28.59 38.02 -4.63
N GLU A 253 -27.49 38.58 -5.14
CA GLU A 253 -27.24 40.03 -5.28
C GLU A 253 -27.44 40.51 -6.73
#